data_AF-A0A919U8N7-F1
#
_entry.id   AF-A0A919U8N7-F1
#
_cell.length_a   1.000
_cell.length_b   1.000
_cell.length_c   1.000
_cell.angle_alpha   90.00
_cell.angle_beta   90.00
_cell.angle_gamma   90.00
#
_symmetry.space_group_name_H-M   'P 1'
#
loop_
_entity.id
_entity.type
_entity.pdbx_description
1 polymer ?
#
loop_
_entity_poly.entity_id
_entity_poly.type
_entity_poly.pdbx_seq_one_letter_code
_entity_poly.pdbx_strand_id
1 'polypeptide(L)'
;MDRPAMTAWPRRLGWTALAVGVGATALFVPPLVLPDGRGGLPDGRGVAPDGRGDPPAATAATPPPAPSSALPRTAAPPSPTEKPSPTATPPPAARPSSGPPSSGAAVITLHAADPANLRSGARVIECPTCVGGSRVGYIGGPNTLAIRVAGVTTAGERTMTVTYETAETRTLRVAVDDGPAQTLTLSGARDWLIPATVSIRVHLPAGTSWIRFFNDEGPAPDVNQIQLR
;
A
#
# COMPACT_ATOMS: atom_id res chain seq x y z
N MET A 1 -12.48 16.65 -64.29
CA MET A 1 -11.10 16.21 -63.95
C MET A 1 -10.29 17.45 -63.63
N ASP A 2 -9.96 17.69 -62.37
CA ASP A 2 -8.81 18.53 -62.01
C ASP A 2 -8.43 18.29 -60.54
N ARG A 3 -7.21 17.82 -60.30
CA ARG A 3 -6.60 17.56 -58.99
C ARG A 3 -5.27 18.33 -58.97
N PRO A 4 -5.05 19.27 -58.03
CA PRO A 4 -3.71 19.82 -57.87
C PRO A 4 -2.83 18.95 -56.97
N ALA A 5 -1.78 18.46 -57.61
CA ALA A 5 -0.39 18.23 -57.17
C ALA A 5 -0.06 18.06 -55.68
N MET A 6 0.46 16.86 -55.37
CA MET A 6 1.31 16.57 -54.22
C MET A 6 2.62 17.36 -54.33
N THR A 7 2.97 18.12 -53.29
CA THR A 7 4.28 18.77 -53.19
C THR A 7 5.24 17.90 -52.38
N ALA A 8 6.36 17.59 -53.02
CA ALA A 8 7.42 16.72 -52.56
C ALA A 8 8.27 17.34 -51.43
N TRP A 9 8.73 16.45 -50.56
CA TRP A 9 9.74 16.64 -49.52
C TRP A 9 11.10 17.04 -50.10
N PRO A 10 11.96 17.68 -49.29
CA PRO A 10 13.38 17.33 -49.31
C PRO A 10 13.83 16.75 -47.97
N ARG A 11 14.39 15.54 -48.05
CA ARG A 11 15.31 14.98 -47.06
C ARG A 11 16.65 15.72 -47.19
N ARG A 12 17.24 16.17 -46.09
CA ARG A 12 18.69 16.37 -46.00
C ARG A 12 19.26 15.79 -44.70
N LEU A 13 20.25 14.93 -44.92
CA LEU A 13 21.19 14.32 -43.99
C LEU A 13 22.08 15.37 -43.31
N GLY A 14 22.50 15.07 -42.07
CA GLY A 14 23.70 15.60 -41.41
C GLY A 14 23.87 14.87 -40.07
N TRP A 15 24.56 13.73 -40.02
CA TRP A 15 26.00 13.56 -39.73
C TRP A 15 26.41 13.94 -38.28
N THR A 16 26.58 12.88 -37.48
CA THR A 16 27.65 12.62 -36.48
C THR A 16 28.06 13.68 -35.46
N ALA A 17 27.96 13.32 -34.17
CA ALA A 17 29.11 13.32 -33.25
C ALA A 17 28.85 12.40 -32.04
N LEU A 18 29.60 11.30 -31.97
CA LEU A 18 29.83 10.50 -30.76
C LEU A 18 30.76 11.28 -29.83
N ALA A 19 30.40 11.41 -28.55
CA ALA A 19 31.35 11.75 -27.50
C ALA A 19 31.21 10.72 -26.37
N VAL A 20 32.14 9.76 -26.35
CA VAL A 20 32.36 8.84 -25.25
C VAL A 20 33.18 9.59 -24.19
N GLY A 21 32.57 9.91 -23.06
CA GLY A 21 33.27 10.39 -21.87
C GLY A 21 33.51 9.25 -20.90
N VAL A 22 34.72 8.67 -20.93
CA VAL A 22 35.19 7.75 -19.88
C VAL A 22 35.66 8.61 -18.69
N GLY A 23 34.80 8.73 -17.68
CA GLY A 23 35.16 9.31 -16.39
C GLY A 23 35.63 8.23 -15.43
N ALA A 24 36.95 8.01 -15.35
CA ALA A 24 37.57 7.21 -14.30
C ALA A 24 37.73 8.07 -13.04
N THR A 25 37.14 7.68 -11.91
CA THR A 25 37.50 8.24 -10.60
C THR A 25 37.51 7.16 -9.51
N ALA A 26 38.75 6.86 -9.11
CA ALA A 26 39.29 6.29 -7.88
C ALA A 26 38.34 5.58 -6.88
N LEU A 27 38.57 4.27 -6.73
CA LEU A 27 38.28 3.53 -5.50
C LEU A 27 39.18 4.04 -4.37
N PHE A 28 38.59 4.72 -3.38
CA PHE A 28 39.25 5.03 -2.11
C PHE A 28 39.08 3.82 -1.19
N VAL A 29 40.11 2.98 -1.10
CA VAL A 29 40.16 1.85 -0.16
C VAL A 29 40.63 2.38 1.20
N PRO A 30 39.81 2.36 2.26
CA PRO A 30 40.28 2.74 3.58
C PRO A 30 41.30 1.69 4.11
N PRO A 31 42.34 2.11 4.84
CA PRO A 31 43.30 1.17 5.42
C PRO A 31 42.63 0.31 6.49
N LEU A 32 42.87 -0.99 6.38
CA LEU A 32 42.67 -2.01 7.41
C LEU A 32 43.37 -1.58 8.71
N VAL A 33 42.57 -1.18 9.71
CA VAL A 33 43.03 -1.06 11.09
C VAL A 33 43.07 -2.48 11.68
N LEU A 34 44.25 -3.06 11.78
CA LEU A 34 44.49 -4.26 12.58
C LEU A 34 44.43 -3.86 14.07
N PRO A 35 43.59 -4.49 14.90
CA PRO A 35 43.75 -4.40 16.35
C PRO A 35 44.97 -5.23 16.78
N ASP A 36 45.91 -4.54 17.44
CA ASP A 36 47.09 -5.11 18.10
C ASP A 36 46.69 -6.23 19.09
N GLY A 37 47.28 -7.39 18.89
CA GLY A 37 47.25 -8.49 19.84
C GLY A 37 48.22 -8.25 20.99
N ARG A 38 47.69 -7.95 22.17
CA ARG A 38 48.32 -8.18 23.49
C ARG A 38 47.18 -8.64 24.40
N GLY A 39 47.11 -9.90 24.83
CA GLY A 39 48.08 -10.55 25.69
C GLY A 39 47.68 -10.30 27.14
N GLY A 40 46.98 -11.25 27.77
CA GLY A 40 46.61 -11.14 29.18
C GLY A 40 45.49 -12.10 29.62
N LEU A 41 45.82 -13.38 29.78
CA LEU A 41 45.09 -14.27 30.70
C LEU A 41 45.52 -13.91 32.14
N PRO A 42 44.58 -13.92 33.10
CA PRO A 42 44.92 -14.62 34.33
C PRO A 42 43.82 -15.58 34.80
N ASP A 43 44.31 -16.73 35.25
CA ASP A 43 43.63 -17.79 35.97
C ASP A 43 42.85 -17.28 37.18
N GLY A 44 41.74 -17.96 37.45
CA GLY A 44 40.77 -17.60 38.48
C GLY A 44 41.25 -17.78 39.91
N ARG A 45 40.51 -17.15 40.81
CA ARG A 45 40.12 -17.65 42.14
C ARG A 45 39.09 -16.69 42.71
N GLY A 46 37.90 -17.21 42.99
CA GLY A 46 36.83 -16.46 43.61
C GLY A 46 37.12 -16.14 45.07
N VAL A 47 36.58 -15.00 45.51
CA VAL A 47 36.14 -14.72 46.88
C VAL A 47 35.01 -13.70 46.75
N ALA A 48 33.80 -14.06 47.21
CA ALA A 48 32.70 -13.13 47.47
C ALA A 48 32.99 -12.33 48.75
N PRO A 49 32.42 -11.12 48.90
CA PRO A 49 31.48 -11.00 50.01
C PRO A 49 30.23 -10.18 49.70
N ASP A 50 29.21 -10.50 50.51
CA ASP A 50 27.87 -9.96 50.60
C ASP A 50 27.75 -8.42 50.49
N GLY A 51 26.79 -8.00 49.67
CA GLY A 51 26.30 -6.62 49.62
C GLY A 51 24.80 -6.61 49.38
N ARG A 52 24.03 -6.59 50.48
CA ARG A 52 22.59 -6.27 50.50
C ARG A 52 22.34 -4.97 49.73
N GLY A 53 21.41 -5.03 48.78
CA GLY A 53 20.81 -3.87 48.14
C GLY A 53 19.43 -4.27 47.64
N ASP A 54 18.43 -3.99 48.47
CA ASP A 54 17.01 -4.23 48.22
C ASP A 54 16.51 -3.70 46.85
N PRO A 55 15.52 -4.38 46.23
CA PRO A 55 14.88 -3.89 45.00
C PRO A 55 13.88 -2.76 45.31
N PRO A 56 13.82 -1.67 44.53
CA PRO A 56 12.62 -0.84 44.53
C PRO A 56 11.51 -1.57 43.76
N ALA A 57 10.56 -2.09 44.53
CA ALA A 57 9.26 -2.50 44.06
C ALA A 57 8.57 -1.31 43.36
N ALA A 58 8.45 -1.38 42.03
CA ALA A 58 7.57 -0.49 41.28
C ALA A 58 6.15 -1.01 41.42
N THR A 59 5.42 -0.36 42.31
CA THR A 59 4.04 -0.56 42.69
C THR A 59 3.11 -0.67 41.48
N ALA A 60 2.44 -1.82 41.36
CA ALA A 60 1.30 -2.00 40.47
C ALA A 60 0.15 -1.10 40.96
N ALA A 61 -0.17 -0.06 40.19
CA ALA A 61 -1.32 0.81 40.45
C ALA A 61 -2.60 0.13 39.95
N THR A 62 -3.42 -0.35 40.88
CA THR A 62 -4.80 -0.76 40.66
C THR A 62 -5.68 0.46 40.37
N PRO A 63 -6.47 0.50 39.28
CA PRO A 63 -7.47 1.55 39.11
C PRO A 63 -8.71 1.28 39.99
N PRO A 64 -9.31 2.32 40.61
CA PRO A 64 -10.56 2.21 41.36
C PRO A 64 -11.79 2.03 40.44
N PRO A 65 -12.87 1.36 40.89
CA PRO A 65 -14.11 1.28 40.12
C PRO A 65 -15.07 2.46 40.38
N ALA A 66 -16.03 2.62 39.44
CA ALA A 66 -17.31 3.35 39.50
C ALA A 66 -17.33 4.79 38.91
N PRO A 67 -18.50 5.33 38.45
CA PRO A 67 -19.87 4.82 38.62
C PRO A 67 -20.72 4.63 37.35
N SER A 68 -21.68 3.72 37.50
CA SER A 68 -22.86 3.53 36.66
C SER A 68 -23.79 4.74 36.80
N SER A 69 -24.20 5.36 35.70
CA SER A 69 -25.28 6.35 35.67
C SER A 69 -26.40 5.84 34.78
N ALA A 70 -27.40 5.26 35.43
CA ALA A 70 -28.70 4.96 34.87
C ALA A 70 -29.45 6.28 34.64
N LEU A 71 -29.90 6.51 33.41
CA LEU A 71 -30.81 7.62 33.09
C LEU A 71 -32.24 7.26 33.55
N PRO A 72 -32.94 8.17 34.24
CA PRO A 72 -34.32 7.97 34.63
C PRO A 72 -35.27 8.07 33.43
N ARG A 73 -36.23 7.15 33.37
CA ARG A 73 -37.43 7.22 32.53
C ARG A 73 -38.29 8.37 33.04
N THR A 74 -38.46 9.42 32.25
CA THR A 74 -39.53 10.39 32.47
C THR A 74 -40.74 9.96 31.66
N ALA A 75 -41.75 9.45 32.37
CA ALA A 75 -43.08 9.20 31.85
C ALA A 75 -43.76 10.54 31.51
N ALA A 76 -44.32 10.65 30.31
CA ALA A 76 -45.16 11.76 29.89
C ALA A 76 -46.64 11.49 30.26
N PRO A 77 -47.31 12.37 31.03
CA PRO A 77 -48.77 12.37 31.22
C PRO A 77 -49.51 13.17 30.12
N PRO A 78 -50.85 13.10 30.06
CA PRO A 78 -51.56 12.72 28.83
C PRO A 78 -52.15 13.86 27.98
N SER A 79 -52.50 13.44 26.75
CA SER A 79 -53.16 14.15 25.66
C SER A 79 -54.33 15.06 26.05
N PRO A 80 -54.43 16.27 25.45
CA PRO A 80 -55.70 16.97 25.36
C PRO A 80 -56.57 16.42 24.22
N THR A 81 -57.83 16.19 24.57
CA THR A 81 -58.96 15.80 23.73
C THR A 81 -59.18 16.79 22.58
N GLU A 82 -58.94 16.35 21.34
CA GLU A 82 -59.37 17.11 20.17
C GLU A 82 -60.65 16.50 19.58
N LYS A 83 -61.64 17.38 19.45
CA LYS A 83 -63.02 17.18 19.00
C LYS A 83 -63.08 16.69 17.54
N PRO A 84 -64.04 15.82 17.16
CA PRO A 84 -64.11 15.27 15.80
C PRO A 84 -64.56 16.35 14.81
N SER A 85 -63.79 16.54 13.74
CA SER A 85 -64.16 17.33 12.56
C SER A 85 -64.23 16.42 11.33
N PRO A 86 -65.27 16.52 10.49
CA PRO A 86 -65.57 15.53 9.46
C PRO A 86 -64.73 15.72 8.19
N THR A 87 -64.34 14.58 7.62
CA THR A 87 -64.13 14.31 6.19
C THR A 87 -63.31 15.33 5.40
N ALA A 88 -61.98 15.18 5.45
CA ALA A 88 -61.11 15.62 4.37
C ALA A 88 -60.86 14.43 3.41
N THR A 89 -61.22 14.66 2.15
CA THR A 89 -60.95 13.86 0.94
C THR A 89 -59.60 13.12 0.97
N PRO A 90 -59.51 11.84 0.57
CA PRO A 90 -58.22 11.13 0.53
C PRO A 90 -57.26 11.82 -0.47
N PRO A 91 -56.01 12.14 -0.07
CA PRO A 91 -54.98 12.53 -1.02
C PRO A 91 -54.62 11.34 -1.92
N PRO A 92 -54.28 11.57 -3.20
CA PRO A 92 -53.86 10.49 -4.09
C PRO A 92 -52.60 9.81 -3.55
N ALA A 93 -52.56 8.49 -3.70
CA ALA A 93 -51.50 7.59 -3.26
C ALA A 93 -50.10 8.20 -3.38
N ALA A 94 -49.35 8.17 -2.27
CA ALA A 94 -47.95 8.56 -2.25
C ALA A 94 -47.19 7.75 -3.31
N ARG A 95 -46.68 8.47 -4.31
CA ARG A 95 -45.70 7.96 -5.27
C ARG A 95 -44.52 7.40 -4.46
N PRO A 96 -44.02 6.18 -4.74
CA PRO A 96 -42.81 5.72 -4.09
C PRO A 96 -41.70 6.73 -4.38
N SER A 97 -41.21 7.37 -3.32
CA SER A 97 -39.97 8.16 -3.40
C SER A 97 -38.88 7.18 -3.81
N SER A 98 -38.41 7.30 -5.04
CA SER A 98 -37.15 6.71 -5.46
C SER A 98 -36.07 7.30 -4.55
N GLY A 99 -35.68 6.55 -3.52
CA GLY A 99 -34.52 6.88 -2.71
C GLY A 99 -33.30 7.07 -3.62
N PRO A 100 -32.35 7.94 -3.23
CA PRO A 100 -31.14 8.13 -4.02
C PRO A 100 -30.46 6.78 -4.26
N PRO A 101 -29.94 6.51 -5.47
CA PRO A 101 -29.22 5.28 -5.72
C PRO A 101 -28.10 5.17 -4.69
N SER A 102 -28.07 4.05 -3.96
CA SER A 102 -26.90 3.65 -3.18
C SER A 102 -25.71 3.73 -4.11
N SER A 103 -24.85 4.72 -3.89
CA SER A 103 -23.70 4.96 -4.75
C SER A 103 -22.81 3.74 -4.64
N GLY A 104 -22.84 2.89 -5.67
CA GLY A 104 -21.91 1.77 -5.79
C GLY A 104 -20.50 2.32 -5.66
N ALA A 105 -19.74 1.82 -4.69
CA ALA A 105 -18.36 2.23 -4.49
C ALA A 105 -17.60 2.09 -5.82
N ALA A 106 -17.03 3.19 -6.30
CA ALA A 106 -16.28 3.19 -7.55
C ALA A 106 -15.05 2.28 -7.40
N VAL A 107 -14.92 1.29 -8.28
CA VAL A 107 -13.74 0.42 -8.32
C VAL A 107 -12.63 1.13 -9.07
N ILE A 108 -11.49 1.34 -8.43
CA ILE A 108 -10.29 1.90 -9.07
C ILE A 108 -9.40 0.73 -9.49
N THR A 109 -9.06 0.64 -10.77
CA THR A 109 -8.17 -0.40 -11.30
C THR A 109 -6.90 0.25 -11.85
N LEU A 110 -5.73 -0.19 -11.39
CA LEU A 110 -4.43 0.41 -11.74
C LEU A 110 -3.44 -0.67 -12.15
N HIS A 111 -2.89 -0.53 -13.34
CA HIS A 111 -1.93 -1.47 -13.89
C HIS A 111 -0.53 -1.21 -13.31
N ALA A 112 0.20 -2.26 -12.92
CA ALA A 112 1.53 -2.10 -12.33
C ALA A 112 2.53 -1.50 -13.33
N ALA A 113 2.39 -1.87 -14.61
CA ALA A 113 3.29 -1.41 -15.66
C ALA A 113 3.03 0.03 -16.14
N ASP A 114 1.98 0.70 -15.64
CA ASP A 114 1.62 2.08 -16.02
C ASP A 114 2.85 3.02 -15.92
N PRO A 115 3.17 3.81 -16.97
CA PRO A 115 4.30 4.72 -16.95
C PRO A 115 4.23 5.83 -15.89
N ALA A 116 3.04 6.11 -15.33
CA ALA A 116 2.88 7.04 -14.21
C ALA A 116 3.37 6.47 -12.86
N ASN A 117 3.66 5.16 -12.79
CA ASN A 117 4.18 4.52 -11.59
C ASN A 117 5.69 4.71 -11.45
N LEU A 118 6.17 4.73 -10.22
CA LEU A 118 7.61 4.79 -9.95
C LEU A 118 8.17 3.38 -9.81
N ARG A 119 9.29 3.13 -10.48
CA ARG A 119 10.04 1.87 -10.40
C ARG A 119 11.48 2.21 -10.08
N SER A 120 11.94 1.80 -8.90
CA SER A 120 13.36 1.83 -8.54
C SER A 120 13.90 0.43 -8.77
N GLY A 121 14.67 0.22 -9.84
CA GLY A 121 15.26 -1.08 -10.20
C GLY A 121 14.29 -2.19 -10.66
N ALA A 122 13.01 -2.15 -10.25
CA ALA A 122 11.95 -3.02 -10.74
C ALA A 122 11.71 -2.79 -12.25
N ARG A 123 11.31 -3.84 -12.98
CA ARG A 123 11.24 -3.82 -14.45
C ARG A 123 9.89 -4.29 -14.96
N VAL A 124 9.45 -3.70 -16.07
CA VAL A 124 8.32 -4.24 -16.83
C VAL A 124 8.77 -5.51 -17.54
N ILE A 125 7.94 -6.54 -17.44
CA ILE A 125 8.13 -7.84 -18.08
C ILE A 125 6.89 -8.11 -18.92
N GLU A 126 7.08 -8.46 -20.19
CA GLU A 126 5.98 -8.90 -21.05
C GLU A 126 5.39 -10.21 -20.51
N CYS A 127 4.06 -10.27 -20.48
CA CYS A 127 3.34 -11.39 -19.90
C CYS A 127 2.01 -11.56 -20.66
N PRO A 128 1.96 -12.46 -21.65
CA PRO A 128 0.77 -12.64 -22.50
C PRO A 128 -0.49 -13.07 -21.73
N THR A 129 -0.31 -13.69 -20.57
CA THR A 129 -1.40 -14.16 -19.70
C THR A 129 -1.80 -13.16 -18.62
N CYS A 130 -1.01 -12.10 -18.45
CA CYS A 130 -1.29 -11.04 -17.49
C CYS A 130 -2.35 -10.09 -18.05
N VAL A 131 -3.11 -9.47 -17.15
CA VAL A 131 -3.96 -8.32 -17.52
C VAL A 131 -3.05 -7.27 -18.19
N GLY A 132 -3.50 -6.61 -19.25
CA GLY A 132 -2.70 -5.59 -19.94
C GLY A 132 -1.40 -6.08 -20.59
N GLY A 133 -1.17 -7.40 -20.69
CA GLY A 133 -0.04 -8.00 -21.41
C GLY A 133 1.33 -7.82 -20.74
N SER A 134 1.38 -7.30 -19.53
CA SER A 134 2.64 -7.05 -18.83
C SER A 134 2.49 -7.04 -17.32
N ARG A 135 3.60 -7.20 -16.61
CA ARG A 135 3.68 -7.09 -15.16
C ARG A 135 4.97 -6.37 -14.77
N VAL A 136 5.12 -6.06 -13.49
CA VAL A 136 6.36 -5.52 -12.94
C VAL A 136 7.01 -6.54 -12.04
N GLY A 137 8.22 -6.95 -12.39
CA GLY A 137 9.04 -7.87 -11.62
C GLY A 137 10.37 -7.29 -11.18
N TYR A 138 11.26 -8.17 -10.71
CA TYR A 138 12.53 -7.81 -10.07
C TYR A 138 12.34 -6.93 -8.82
N ILE A 139 11.20 -7.04 -8.15
CA ILE A 139 10.93 -6.39 -6.86
C ILE A 139 11.66 -7.20 -5.78
N GLY A 140 12.40 -6.51 -4.90
CA GLY A 140 13.19 -7.16 -3.86
C GLY A 140 14.57 -6.52 -3.67
N GLY A 141 15.14 -6.69 -2.47
CA GLY A 141 16.35 -5.97 -2.05
C GLY A 141 16.15 -4.45 -2.19
N PRO A 142 17.00 -3.74 -2.97
CA PRO A 142 16.85 -2.30 -3.19
C PRO A 142 15.73 -1.95 -4.19
N ASN A 143 15.15 -2.93 -4.88
CA ASN A 143 14.21 -2.69 -5.96
C ASN A 143 12.76 -2.62 -5.47
N THR A 144 12.05 -1.57 -5.86
CA THR A 144 10.67 -1.31 -5.43
C THR A 144 9.79 -0.86 -6.59
N LEU A 145 8.50 -1.18 -6.50
CA LEU A 145 7.43 -0.61 -7.32
C LEU A 145 6.57 0.31 -6.43
N ALA A 146 6.23 1.51 -6.89
CA ALA A 146 5.21 2.34 -6.26
C ALA A 146 4.12 2.71 -7.28
N ILE A 147 2.89 2.26 -7.02
CA ILE A 147 1.72 2.52 -7.85
C ILE A 147 1.04 3.81 -7.39
N ARG A 148 0.78 4.73 -8.33
CA ARG A 148 0.10 5.99 -8.04
C ARG A 148 -1.40 5.78 -7.98
N VAL A 149 -2.03 6.08 -6.85
CA VAL A 149 -3.48 6.13 -6.70
C VAL A 149 -3.89 7.59 -6.63
N ALA A 150 -4.66 8.07 -7.61
CA ALA A 150 -5.11 9.46 -7.65
C ALA A 150 -6.63 9.54 -7.64
N GLY A 151 -7.16 10.69 -7.20
CA GLY A 151 -8.59 10.95 -7.20
C GLY A 151 -9.36 10.22 -6.12
N VAL A 152 -8.71 9.87 -5.00
CA VAL A 152 -9.43 9.35 -3.83
C VAL A 152 -10.25 10.49 -3.22
N THR A 153 -11.57 10.47 -3.39
CA THR A 153 -12.45 11.57 -2.94
C THR A 153 -12.63 11.61 -1.43
N THR A 154 -12.73 10.43 -0.81
CA THR A 154 -12.95 10.27 0.63
C THR A 154 -11.90 9.34 1.20
N ALA A 155 -11.19 9.82 2.23
CA ALA A 155 -10.24 9.03 2.99
C ALA A 155 -10.96 7.86 3.68
N GLY A 156 -10.29 6.71 3.78
CA GLY A 156 -10.83 5.58 4.51
C GLY A 156 -10.21 4.24 4.12
N GLU A 157 -10.68 3.21 4.81
CA GLU A 157 -10.34 1.83 4.52
C GLU A 157 -10.92 1.37 3.18
N ARG A 158 -10.06 0.81 2.33
CA ARG A 158 -10.43 0.18 1.07
C ARG A 158 -9.95 -1.26 1.06
N THR A 159 -10.67 -2.11 0.35
CA THR A 159 -10.16 -3.44 0.04
C THR A 159 -9.32 -3.34 -1.22
N MET A 160 -8.01 -3.58 -1.10
CA MET A 160 -7.10 -3.69 -2.24
C MET A 160 -6.92 -5.15 -2.62
N THR A 161 -7.34 -5.51 -3.83
CA THR A 161 -6.99 -6.79 -4.46
C THR A 161 -5.74 -6.58 -5.31
N VAL A 162 -4.69 -7.37 -5.05
CA VAL A 162 -3.46 -7.40 -5.84
C VAL A 162 -3.48 -8.64 -6.72
N THR A 163 -3.30 -8.46 -8.02
CA THR A 163 -3.02 -9.54 -8.98
C THR A 163 -1.51 -9.66 -9.15
N TYR A 164 -0.97 -10.86 -8.93
CA TYR A 164 0.47 -11.10 -8.88
C TYR A 164 0.83 -12.48 -9.44
N GLU A 165 2.11 -12.68 -9.76
CA GLU A 165 2.65 -13.92 -10.28
C GLU A 165 3.89 -14.35 -9.48
N THR A 166 4.01 -15.64 -9.17
CA THR A 166 5.22 -16.21 -8.58
C THR A 166 5.26 -17.73 -8.78
N ALA A 167 6.43 -18.27 -9.10
CA ALA A 167 6.65 -19.71 -9.21
C ALA A 167 6.87 -20.41 -7.86
N GLU A 168 7.20 -19.64 -6.82
CA GLU A 168 7.50 -20.13 -5.48
C GLU A 168 6.75 -19.30 -4.44
N THR A 169 6.65 -19.80 -3.21
CA THR A 169 6.15 -18.95 -2.11
C THR A 169 7.15 -17.84 -1.83
N ARG A 170 6.68 -16.59 -1.88
CA ARG A 170 7.51 -15.40 -1.66
C ARG A 170 6.81 -14.41 -0.74
N THR A 171 7.60 -13.56 -0.13
CA THR A 171 7.10 -12.47 0.71
C THR A 171 6.93 -11.20 -0.11
N LEU A 172 5.82 -10.49 0.09
CA LEU A 172 5.55 -9.17 -0.47
C LEU A 172 5.22 -8.21 0.67
N ARG A 173 5.94 -7.09 0.75
CA ARG A 173 5.63 -5.99 1.68
C ARG A 173 4.92 -4.88 0.94
N VAL A 174 3.85 -4.36 1.54
CA VAL A 174 3.00 -3.31 0.97
C VAL A 174 2.86 -2.16 1.97
N ALA A 175 3.16 -0.94 1.55
CA ALA A 175 2.97 0.26 2.36
C ALA A 175 2.24 1.34 1.55
N VAL A 176 1.30 2.05 2.20
CA VAL A 176 0.66 3.23 1.62
C VAL A 176 1.37 4.46 2.15
N ASP A 177 1.93 5.27 1.25
CA ASP A 177 2.74 6.45 1.56
C ASP A 177 3.84 6.08 2.58
N ASP A 178 3.94 6.84 3.68
CA ASP A 178 4.86 6.59 4.81
C ASP A 178 4.23 5.74 5.93
N GLY A 179 3.09 5.11 5.65
CA GLY A 179 2.38 4.26 6.59
C GLY A 179 3.09 2.93 6.89
N PRO A 180 2.59 2.17 7.89
CA PRO A 180 3.17 0.88 8.25
C PRO A 180 3.04 -0.11 7.10
N ALA A 181 4.08 -0.94 6.92
CA ALA A 181 4.07 -1.98 5.91
C ALA A 181 3.32 -3.22 6.39
N GLN A 182 2.47 -3.78 5.52
CA GLN A 182 1.89 -5.12 5.68
C GLN A 182 2.78 -6.14 4.98
N THR A 183 3.11 -7.23 5.66
CA THR A 183 3.91 -8.32 5.10
C THR A 183 2.99 -9.49 4.74
N LEU A 184 3.07 -9.95 3.50
CA LEU A 184 2.23 -11.01 2.94
C LEU A 184 3.09 -12.17 2.48
N THR A 185 2.80 -13.38 2.96
CA THR A 185 3.36 -14.62 2.43
C THR A 185 2.45 -15.13 1.33
N LEU A 186 2.92 -15.06 0.09
CA LEU A 186 2.13 -15.30 -1.10
C LEU A 186 2.65 -16.53 -1.85
N SER A 187 1.75 -17.50 -2.01
CA SER A 187 1.94 -18.62 -2.93
C SER A 187 1.20 -18.31 -4.21
N GLY A 188 1.91 -18.25 -5.32
CA GLY A 188 1.30 -18.16 -6.64
C GLY A 188 0.75 -19.51 -7.09
N ALA A 189 0.41 -19.61 -8.37
CA ALA A 189 0.02 -20.87 -9.01
C ALA A 189 1.22 -21.77 -9.37
N ARG A 190 2.38 -21.55 -8.74
CA ARG A 190 3.66 -22.24 -9.02
C ARG A 190 4.15 -22.04 -10.46
N ASP A 191 3.68 -20.98 -11.10
CA ASP A 191 4.04 -20.58 -12.44
C ASP A 191 4.05 -19.04 -12.52
N TRP A 192 5.00 -18.50 -13.26
CA TRP A 192 5.04 -17.08 -13.58
C TRP A 192 3.95 -16.72 -14.60
N LEU A 193 3.43 -17.64 -15.40
CA LEU A 193 2.42 -17.32 -16.41
C LEU A 193 0.98 -17.44 -15.91
N ILE A 194 0.76 -17.74 -14.63
CA ILE A 194 -0.59 -17.90 -14.09
C ILE A 194 -0.82 -16.86 -12.98
N PRO A 195 -1.62 -15.81 -13.25
CA PRO A 195 -1.96 -14.80 -12.25
C PRO A 195 -2.69 -15.39 -11.05
N ALA A 196 -2.26 -15.01 -9.86
CA ALA A 196 -2.93 -15.25 -8.58
C ALA A 196 -3.44 -13.92 -8.00
N THR A 197 -4.29 -13.98 -6.97
CA THR A 197 -4.79 -12.78 -6.31
C THR A 197 -4.73 -12.88 -4.79
N VAL A 198 -4.56 -11.73 -4.13
CA VAL A 198 -4.68 -11.58 -2.68
C VAL A 198 -5.44 -10.29 -2.40
N SER A 199 -6.25 -10.26 -1.34
CA SER A 199 -6.94 -9.04 -0.91
C SER A 199 -6.51 -8.64 0.49
N ILE A 200 -6.18 -7.36 0.65
CA ILE A 200 -5.79 -6.75 1.92
C ILE A 200 -6.60 -5.48 2.17
N ARG A 201 -6.68 -5.06 3.42
CA ARG A 201 -7.29 -3.79 3.81
C ARG A 201 -6.21 -2.74 3.88
N VAL A 202 -6.44 -1.58 3.25
CA VAL A 202 -5.51 -0.46 3.26
C VAL A 202 -6.25 0.83 3.59
N HIS A 203 -5.66 1.66 4.42
CA HIS A 203 -6.12 3.02 4.63
C HIS A 203 -5.59 3.91 3.51
N LEU A 204 -6.48 4.57 2.77
CA LEU A 204 -6.10 5.59 1.77
C LEU A 204 -6.57 6.97 2.25
N PRO A 205 -5.68 7.98 2.34
CA PRO A 205 -6.11 9.35 2.52
C PRO A 205 -6.86 9.86 1.28
N ALA A 206 -7.59 10.98 1.43
CA ALA A 206 -8.17 11.66 0.28
C ALA A 206 -7.05 12.32 -0.55
N GLY A 207 -7.23 12.36 -1.87
CA GLY A 207 -6.28 12.92 -2.82
C GLY A 207 -5.47 11.87 -3.56
N THR A 208 -4.14 12.03 -3.54
CA THR A 208 -3.18 11.14 -4.20
C THR A 208 -2.33 10.43 -3.17
N SER A 209 -2.16 9.12 -3.33
CA SER A 209 -1.28 8.27 -2.55
C SER A 209 -0.39 7.41 -3.43
N TRP A 210 0.69 6.92 -2.86
CA TRP A 210 1.59 5.93 -3.45
C TRP A 210 1.51 4.63 -2.68
N ILE A 211 1.16 3.55 -3.37
CA ILE A 211 1.19 2.20 -2.78
C ILE A 211 2.49 1.54 -3.21
N ARG A 212 3.40 1.37 -2.25
CA ARG A 212 4.74 0.81 -2.46
C ARG A 212 4.76 -0.69 -2.18
N PHE A 213 5.30 -1.43 -3.13
CA PHE A 213 5.53 -2.87 -3.14
C PHE A 213 7.04 -3.12 -3.09
N PHE A 214 7.49 -3.88 -2.10
CA PHE A 214 8.90 -4.12 -1.84
C PHE A 214 9.13 -5.42 -1.06
N ASN A 215 10.37 -5.85 -0.96
CA ASN A 215 10.80 -6.90 -0.04
C ASN A 215 12.31 -6.75 0.19
N ASP A 216 12.71 -6.26 1.35
CA ASP A 216 14.10 -6.07 1.77
C ASP A 216 14.80 -7.39 2.14
N GLU A 217 14.05 -8.45 2.39
CA GLU A 217 14.57 -9.75 2.83
C GLU A 217 14.78 -10.74 1.67
N GLY A 218 14.36 -10.39 0.45
CA GLY A 218 14.49 -11.26 -0.71
C GLY A 218 13.67 -10.82 -1.90
N PRO A 219 13.55 -11.66 -2.93
CA PRO A 219 12.75 -11.34 -4.10
C PRO A 219 11.25 -11.49 -3.77
N ALA A 220 10.45 -10.55 -4.26
CA ALA A 220 9.00 -10.59 -4.14
C ALA A 220 8.34 -11.28 -5.35
N PRO A 221 7.04 -11.57 -5.29
CA PRO A 221 6.23 -11.83 -6.48
C PRO A 221 6.26 -10.66 -7.47
N ASP A 222 6.01 -10.95 -8.73
CA ASP A 222 5.77 -9.92 -9.74
C ASP A 222 4.34 -9.38 -9.57
N VAL A 223 4.14 -8.09 -9.78
CA VAL A 223 2.83 -7.44 -9.62
C VAL A 223 2.28 -7.08 -10.99
N ASN A 224 1.06 -7.52 -11.31
CA ASN A 224 0.38 -7.22 -12.56
C ASN A 224 -0.58 -6.02 -12.44
N GLN A 225 -1.47 -6.04 -11.45
CA GLN A 225 -2.51 -5.01 -11.28
C GLN A 225 -2.96 -4.89 -9.82
N ILE A 226 -3.49 -3.73 -9.43
CA ILE A 226 -4.31 -3.58 -8.22
C ILE A 226 -5.73 -3.12 -8.53
N GLN A 227 -6.68 -3.55 -7.70
CA GLN A 227 -8.05 -3.06 -7.68
C GLN A 227 -8.42 -2.58 -6.28
N LEU A 228 -8.99 -1.39 -6.16
CA LEU A 228 -9.46 -0.82 -4.89
C LEU A 228 -10.98 -0.71 -4.91
N ARG A 229 -11.62 -1.20 -3.83
CA ARG A 229 -13.06 -1.11 -3.59
C ARG A 229 -13.35 -0.40 -2.28
#